data_AF-A0AAN7DWN9-F1
#
_entry.id   AF-A0AAN7DWN9-F1
#
_cell.length_a   1.000
_cell.length_b   1.000
_cell.length_c   1.000
_cell.angle_alpha   90.00
_cell.angle_beta   90.00
_cell.angle_gamma   90.00
#
_symmetry.space_group_name_H-M   'P 1'
#
loop_
_entity.id
_entity.type
_entity.pdbx_description
1 polymer ?
#
loop_
_entity_poly.entity_id
_entity_poly.type
_entity_poly.pdbx_seq_one_letter_code
_entity_poly.pdbx_strand_id
1 'polypeptide(L)'
;MTQLDPLACCLQYSCSAKQEGIKVNPIELSQFVDFIKRDKLQTETFIIGPNQYLVTSIHENWFCARCMNTSKPAGEGAIIMQTAAFLLVALYDGSIGSASRAMAAVDQFAWQLGRRNL
;
A
#
# COMPACT_ATOMS: atom_id res chain seq x y z
N MET A 1 -26.28 -30.51 1.07
CA MET A 1 -24.80 -30.59 1.06
C MET A 1 -24.30 -29.21 0.67
N THR A 2 -23.85 -28.49 1.71
CA THR A 2 -23.17 -27.18 1.73
C THR A 2 -23.16 -26.33 0.45
N GLN A 3 -24.07 -25.36 0.42
CA GLN A 3 -23.96 -24.18 -0.43
C GLN A 3 -22.85 -23.30 0.16
N LEU A 4 -21.70 -23.23 -0.52
CA LEU A 4 -20.63 -22.31 -0.17
C LEU A 4 -21.11 -20.89 -0.48
N ASP A 5 -21.22 -20.09 0.57
CA ASP A 5 -21.43 -18.64 0.48
C ASP A 5 -20.15 -17.98 -0.09
N PRO A 6 -20.19 -17.36 -1.28
CA PRO A 6 -19.02 -16.73 -1.89
C PRO A 6 -18.57 -15.46 -1.14
N LEU A 7 -19.36 -14.96 -0.18
CA LEU A 7 -19.08 -13.72 0.54
C LEU A 7 -18.29 -13.94 1.83
N ALA A 8 -18.18 -15.18 2.32
CA ALA A 8 -17.51 -15.51 3.58
C ALA A 8 -15.98 -15.32 3.53
N CYS A 9 -15.35 -15.34 2.35
CA CYS A 9 -13.89 -15.16 2.19
C CYS A 9 -13.47 -13.69 1.97
N CYS A 10 -14.39 -12.83 1.53
CA CYS A 10 -14.07 -11.44 1.19
C CYS A 10 -14.00 -10.49 2.40
N LEU A 11 -14.39 -10.95 3.60
CA LEU A 11 -14.42 -10.14 4.83
C LEU A 11 -13.08 -10.00 5.54
N GLN A 12 -12.00 -10.63 5.06
CA GLN A 12 -10.76 -10.74 5.83
C GLN A 12 -9.83 -9.52 5.74
N TYR A 13 -10.02 -8.64 4.76
CA TYR A 13 -9.22 -7.44 4.56
C TYR A 13 -10.12 -6.19 4.60
N SER A 14 -10.35 -5.64 5.78
CA SER A 14 -11.08 -4.38 5.94
C SER A 14 -10.15 -3.19 5.72
N CYS A 15 -10.51 -2.29 4.78
CA CYS A 15 -9.83 -1.00 4.65
C CYS A 15 -10.20 -0.14 5.86
N SER A 16 -9.26 0.08 6.78
CA SER A 16 -9.53 0.79 8.03
C SER A 16 -9.73 2.30 7.84
N ALA A 17 -9.02 2.92 6.88
CA ALA A 17 -9.16 4.33 6.53
C ALA A 17 -8.60 4.59 5.13
N LYS A 18 -9.13 5.60 4.45
CA LYS A 18 -8.76 5.95 3.09
C LYS A 18 -8.97 7.43 2.84
N GLN A 19 -8.01 8.07 2.17
CA GLN A 19 -8.16 9.47 1.76
C GLN A 19 -9.29 9.61 0.73
N GLU A 20 -10.08 10.67 0.86
CA GLU A 20 -11.15 11.00 -0.08
C GLU A 20 -10.60 11.08 -1.52
N GLY A 21 -11.30 10.44 -2.47
CA GLY A 21 -10.91 10.41 -3.88
C GLY A 21 -10.08 9.20 -4.33
N ILE A 22 -9.50 8.42 -3.41
CA ILE A 22 -8.89 7.14 -3.78
C ILE A 22 -10.03 6.15 -4.14
N LYS A 23 -9.84 5.22 -5.07
CA LYS A 23 -10.72 4.06 -5.32
C LYS A 23 -9.85 2.80 -5.23
N VAL A 24 -10.23 1.88 -4.33
CA VAL A 24 -9.54 0.59 -4.14
C VAL A 24 -10.64 -0.45 -4.02
N ASN A 25 -10.58 -1.48 -4.85
CA ASN A 25 -11.52 -2.60 -4.79
C ASN A 25 -11.02 -3.64 -3.75
N PRO A 26 -11.91 -4.29 -2.97
CA PRO A 26 -11.54 -5.42 -2.12
C PRO A 26 -10.66 -6.50 -2.77
N ILE A 27 -10.84 -6.79 -4.06
CA ILE A 27 -10.02 -7.77 -4.81
C ILE A 27 -8.58 -7.26 -5.00
N GLU A 28 -8.42 -5.98 -5.34
CA GLU A 28 -7.09 -5.36 -5.46
C GLU A 28 -6.38 -5.34 -4.11
N LEU A 29 -7.13 -5.09 -3.03
CA LEU A 29 -6.60 -5.07 -1.67
C LEU A 29 -6.10 -6.46 -1.24
N SER A 30 -6.86 -7.54 -1.50
CA SER A 30 -6.41 -8.89 -1.15
C SER A 30 -5.16 -9.30 -1.95
N GLN A 31 -5.12 -9.01 -3.26
CA GLN A 31 -3.94 -9.24 -4.09
C GLN A 31 -2.72 -8.45 -3.61
N PHE A 32 -2.92 -7.21 -3.17
CA PHE A 32 -1.86 -6.37 -2.63
C PHE A 32 -1.33 -6.89 -1.29
N VAL A 33 -2.20 -7.35 -0.38
CA VAL A 33 -1.75 -7.95 0.87
C VAL A 33 -1.02 -9.27 0.61
N ASP A 34 -1.52 -10.09 -0.31
CA ASP A 34 -0.86 -11.35 -0.70
C ASP A 34 0.50 -11.09 -1.35
N PHE A 35 0.64 -10.02 -2.13
CA PHE A 35 1.91 -9.55 -2.68
C PHE A 35 2.91 -9.22 -1.56
N ILE A 36 2.50 -8.44 -0.56
CA ILE A 36 3.37 -8.05 0.56
C ILE A 36 3.85 -9.25 1.37
N LYS A 37 2.99 -10.26 1.52
CA LYS A 37 3.32 -11.51 2.22
C LYS A 37 4.28 -12.42 1.44
N ARG A 38 4.50 -12.16 0.15
CA ARG A 38 5.47 -12.91 -0.66
C ARG A 38 6.85 -12.31 -0.44
N ASP A 39 7.80 -13.16 -0.08
CA ASP A 39 9.20 -12.80 0.25
C ASP A 39 10.06 -12.39 -0.99
N LYS A 40 9.43 -11.99 -2.10
CA LYS A 40 10.08 -11.77 -3.41
C LYS A 40 9.78 -10.42 -4.03
N LEU A 41 9.76 -9.36 -3.21
CA LEU A 41 9.37 -8.02 -3.64
C LEU A 41 10.32 -7.32 -4.65
N GLN A 42 11.56 -7.81 -4.82
CA GLN A 42 12.66 -7.06 -5.49
C GLN A 42 12.41 -6.70 -6.97
N THR A 43 11.54 -7.41 -7.68
CA THR A 43 11.23 -7.13 -9.10
C THR A 43 9.75 -7.20 -9.41
N GLU A 44 8.91 -7.29 -8.40
CA GLU A 44 7.48 -7.49 -8.61
C GLU A 44 6.75 -6.15 -8.74
N THR A 45 5.62 -6.20 -9.46
CA THR A 45 4.70 -5.08 -9.58
C THR A 45 3.40 -5.38 -8.86
N PHE A 46 2.75 -4.35 -8.35
CA PHE A 46 1.45 -4.44 -7.72
C PHE A 46 0.55 -3.30 -8.21
N ILE A 47 -0.74 -3.39 -7.92
CA ILE A 47 -1.74 -2.44 -8.38
C ILE A 47 -2.38 -1.75 -7.17
N ILE A 48 -2.52 -0.43 -7.22
CA ILE A 48 -3.34 0.34 -6.29
C ILE A 48 -4.29 1.20 -7.13
N GLY A 49 -5.59 0.90 -7.08
CA GLY A 49 -6.58 1.54 -7.94
C GLY A 49 -6.22 1.35 -9.42
N PRO A 50 -6.21 2.41 -10.25
CA PRO A 50 -5.89 2.27 -11.68
C PRO A 50 -4.38 2.16 -11.99
N ASN A 51 -3.52 2.28 -10.98
CA ASN A 51 -2.09 2.50 -11.17
C ASN A 51 -1.28 1.24 -10.86
N GLN A 52 -0.32 0.92 -11.74
CA GLN A 52 0.65 -0.14 -11.55
C GLN A 52 1.95 0.43 -10.99
N TYR A 53 2.45 -0.18 -9.91
CA TYR A 53 3.65 0.25 -9.21
C TYR A 53 4.73 -0.81 -9.28
N LEU A 54 5.96 -0.40 -9.57
CA LEU A 54 7.17 -1.23 -9.54
C LEU A 54 7.96 -0.93 -8.26
N VAL A 55 8.30 -1.96 -7.49
CA VAL A 55 9.15 -1.80 -6.30
C VAL A 55 10.55 -1.33 -6.72
N THR A 56 11.05 -0.28 -6.07
CA THR A 56 12.35 0.33 -6.40
C THR A 56 13.39 0.20 -5.31
N SER A 57 12.97 0.13 -4.04
CA SER A 57 13.86 -0.07 -2.91
C SER A 57 13.12 -0.75 -1.77
N ILE A 58 13.79 -1.68 -1.10
CA ILE A 58 13.24 -2.45 0.01
C ILE A 58 14.11 -2.21 1.23
N HIS A 59 13.45 -1.97 2.34
CA HIS A 59 14.01 -1.83 3.68
C HIS A 59 13.30 -2.82 4.61
N GLU A 60 13.76 -2.93 5.86
CA GLU A 60 13.34 -4.01 6.79
C GLU A 60 11.82 -4.10 6.98
N ASN A 61 11.13 -2.98 7.15
CA ASN A 61 9.68 -2.93 7.35
C ASN A 61 8.96 -1.98 6.40
N TRP A 62 9.64 -1.46 5.37
CA TRP A 62 9.01 -0.59 4.37
C TRP A 62 9.71 -0.71 3.02
N PHE A 63 9.01 -0.32 1.96
CA PHE A 63 9.57 -0.27 0.61
C PHE A 63 8.98 0.90 -0.19
N CYS A 64 9.75 1.37 -1.16
CA CYS A 64 9.29 2.34 -2.15
C CYS A 64 8.88 1.65 -3.44
N ALA A 65 7.92 2.24 -4.11
CA ALA A 65 7.55 1.85 -5.46
C ALA A 65 7.30 3.09 -6.33
N ARG A 66 7.51 2.93 -7.64
CA ARG A 66 7.28 3.98 -8.65
C ARG A 66 6.09 3.60 -9.52
N CYS A 67 5.22 4.56 -9.78
CA CYS A 67 4.10 4.38 -10.70
C CYS A 67 4.62 4.26 -12.13
N MET A 68 4.22 3.21 -12.83
CA MET A 68 4.65 2.90 -14.19
C MET A 68 3.75 3.52 -15.26
N ASN A 69 2.47 3.75 -14.94
CA ASN A 69 1.45 4.20 -15.88
C ASN A 69 0.90 5.60 -15.55
N THR A 70 1.65 6.40 -14.77
CA THR A 70 1.28 7.78 -14.47
C THR A 70 1.40 8.68 -15.70
N SER A 71 0.46 9.62 -15.85
CA SER A 71 0.53 10.69 -16.84
C SER A 71 1.27 11.93 -16.32
N LYS A 72 1.66 11.96 -15.03
CA LYS A 72 2.35 13.12 -14.45
C LYS A 72 3.81 13.16 -14.92
N PRO A 73 4.28 14.28 -15.48
CA PRO A 73 5.65 14.39 -16.00
C PRO A 73 6.72 14.24 -14.90
N ALA A 74 6.41 14.64 -13.67
CA ALA A 74 7.28 14.44 -12.51
C ALA A 74 7.27 13.01 -11.97
N GLY A 75 6.41 12.14 -12.50
CA GLY A 75 6.16 10.80 -11.98
C GLY A 75 5.28 10.79 -10.74
N GLU A 76 5.03 9.58 -10.22
CA GLU A 76 4.35 9.31 -8.95
C GLU A 76 5.02 8.12 -8.28
N GLY A 77 4.88 8.02 -6.96
CA GLY A 77 5.41 6.91 -6.18
C GLY A 77 4.51 6.56 -5.00
N ALA A 78 4.87 5.46 -4.36
CA ALA A 78 4.23 4.96 -3.16
C ALA A 78 5.28 4.52 -2.14
N ILE A 79 5.01 4.80 -0.87
CA ILE A 79 5.72 4.22 0.27
C ILE A 79 4.77 3.26 0.96
N ILE A 80 5.22 2.02 1.14
CA ILE A 80 4.47 0.98 1.84
C ILE A 80 5.24 0.66 3.10
N MET A 81 4.62 0.83 4.27
CA MET A 81 5.19 0.47 5.56
C MET A 81 4.34 -0.57 6.26
N GLN A 82 5.00 -1.61 6.75
CA GLN A 82 4.41 -2.66 7.55
C GLN A 82 4.63 -2.36 9.03
N THR A 83 3.55 -2.33 9.78
CA THR A 83 3.56 -2.32 11.24
C THR A 83 3.05 -3.67 11.76
N ALA A 84 2.97 -3.86 13.07
CA ALA A 84 2.49 -5.11 13.64
C ALA A 84 1.04 -5.45 13.24
N ALA A 85 0.18 -4.43 13.07
CA ALA A 85 -1.25 -4.62 12.81
C ALA A 85 -1.75 -3.95 11.51
N PHE A 86 -0.98 -3.03 10.93
CA PHE A 86 -1.41 -2.21 9.79
C PHE A 86 -0.39 -2.20 8.66
N LEU A 87 -0.93 -2.10 7.44
CA LEU A 87 -0.19 -1.71 6.24
C LEU A 87 -0.51 -0.25 5.93
N LEU A 88 0.52 0.58 5.97
CA LEU A 88 0.42 1.99 5.65
C LEU A 88 0.87 2.22 4.22
N VAL A 89 0.07 2.96 3.46
CA VAL A 89 0.34 3.29 2.06
C VAL A 89 0.27 4.80 1.91
N ALA A 90 1.38 5.43 1.51
CA ALA A 90 1.41 6.85 1.16
C ALA A 90 1.77 7.03 -0.30
N LEU A 91 0.87 7.66 -1.05
CA LEU A 91 1.07 8.03 -2.44
C LEU A 91 1.63 9.45 -2.51
N TYR A 92 2.57 9.68 -3.42
CA TYR A 92 3.25 10.98 -3.56
C TYR A 92 3.61 11.29 -5.01
N ASP A 93 3.69 12.58 -5.35
CA ASP A 93 4.20 13.02 -6.66
C ASP A 93 5.71 12.79 -6.75
N GLY A 94 6.26 12.47 -7.92
CA GLY A 94 7.62 11.95 -8.09
C GLY A 94 8.79 12.93 -7.85
N SER A 95 8.55 14.05 -7.18
CA SER A 95 9.62 14.90 -6.65
C SER A 95 10.25 14.30 -5.39
N ILE A 96 11.55 14.56 -5.17
CA ILE A 96 12.26 14.15 -3.95
C ILE A 96 11.58 14.75 -2.71
N GLY A 97 11.20 16.03 -2.76
CA GLY A 97 10.54 16.69 -1.63
C GLY A 97 9.19 16.06 -1.25
N SER A 98 8.41 15.60 -2.23
CA SER A 98 7.16 14.88 -1.97
C SER A 98 7.41 13.49 -1.39
N ALA A 99 8.42 12.77 -1.88
CA ALA A 99 8.83 11.48 -1.32
C ALA A 99 9.26 11.63 0.15
N SER A 100 10.11 12.61 0.46
CA SER A 100 10.56 12.88 1.84
C SER A 100 9.41 13.23 2.78
N ARG A 101 8.47 14.07 2.33
CA ARG A 101 7.26 14.40 3.12
C ARG A 101 6.38 13.18 3.35
N ALA A 102 6.19 12.34 2.33
CA ALA A 102 5.42 11.12 2.46
C ALA A 102 6.06 10.17 3.48
N MET A 103 7.38 10.01 3.45
CA MET A 103 8.09 9.17 4.42
C MET A 103 7.92 9.69 5.84
N ALA A 104 8.13 10.99 6.05
CA ALA A 104 7.94 11.62 7.36
C ALA A 104 6.50 11.47 7.88
N ALA A 105 5.50 11.60 7.00
CA ALA A 105 4.10 11.42 7.36
C ALA A 105 3.76 9.97 7.73
N VAL A 106 4.27 8.99 6.97
CA VAL A 106 4.07 7.56 7.25
C VAL A 106 4.72 7.19 8.58
N ASP A 107 5.96 7.63 8.82
CA ASP A 107 6.69 7.36 10.06
C ASP A 107 5.98 7.96 11.27
N GLN A 108 5.58 9.23 11.18
CA GLN A 108 4.79 9.90 12.22
C GLN A 108 3.47 9.15 12.48
N PHE A 109 2.79 8.70 11.44
CA PHE A 109 1.52 7.99 11.59
C PHE A 109 1.70 6.60 12.22
N ALA A 110 2.72 5.84 11.79
CA ALA A 110 3.10 4.57 12.39
C ALA A 110 3.41 4.71 13.89
N TRP A 111 4.15 5.77 14.26
CA TRP A 111 4.42 6.09 15.66
C TRP A 111 3.14 6.34 16.47
N GLN A 112 2.17 7.07 15.91
CA GLN A 112 0.89 7.31 16.59
C GLN A 112 0.07 6.04 16.74
N LEU A 113 0.10 5.12 15.78
CA LEU A 113 -0.57 3.82 15.86
C LEU A 113 0.07 2.94 16.94
N GLY A 114 1.40 2.86 16.97
CA GLY A 114 2.13 2.10 17.99
C GLY A 114 1.87 2.60 19.42
N ARG A 115 1.73 3.92 19.61
CA ARG A 115 1.39 4.50 20.93
C ARG A 115 -0.04 4.20 21.40
N ARG A 116 -0.93 3.86 20.48
CA ARG A 116 -2.35 3.59 20.78
C ARG A 116 -2.63 2.10 20.99
N ASN A 117 -1.62 1.22 20.91
CA ASN A 117 -1.76 -0.25 20.98
C ASN A 117 -2.90 -0.77 20.09
N LEU A 118 -3.04 -0.20 18.89
CA LEU A 118 -3.96 -0.68 17.87
C LEU A 118 -3.29 -1.75 17.00
#